data_AF-A0A6N6PNV9-F1
#
_entry.id   AF-A0A6N6PNV9-F1
#
_cell.length_a   1.000
_cell.length_b   1.000
_cell.length_c   1.000
_cell.angle_alpha   90.00
_cell.angle_beta   90.00
_cell.angle_gamma   90.00
#
_symmetry.space_group_name_H-M   'P 1'
#
loop_
_entity.id
_entity.type
_entity.pdbx_description
1 polymer ?
#
loop_
_entity_poly.entity_id
_entity_poly.type
_entity_poly.pdbx_seq_one_letter_code
_entity_poly.pdbx_strand_id
1 'polypeptide(L)'
;MSIVAQLGRRLTQGVLLFLFLFQVDITQADSLPGGDLEFFEKHVRPLLADRCFKCHSEQSEKLKGGLKVDSRAALLRGGETKPALVPGHPEQSLLIEAINYSNPDLQMPPKIRLSTEEIEALTLWVKHGAPWPSSALARVATAPTNAAAVFDLEKRKQDHWAWSPILKRTLPNVTDRTWSANPVDQFVLAKLEASKMAPAPDAERRTLIRRVYFDLIGLPPTPDQVAQFAANDSPQAYSELVDQLLASPRFGERWGRHWLDLVRYAETLGHEFDYEIPNSFRYRDYVIRALNDDVPYDHFLREHLAGDLLEHPRINSVSGLNESVIGPGFFWFGQQTHSPVDVRLHQSELIDNQIDVMTKTFLGLTVACARCHDHKFDPIPTRDYYSLYGILSSSRYAQRPLFASGK
;
A
#
# COMPACT_ATOMS: atom_id res chain seq x y z
N MET A 1 -17.24 30.88 -78.96
CA MET A 1 -17.63 30.88 -77.53
C MET A 1 -16.36 30.79 -76.70
N SER A 2 -16.24 31.71 -75.74
CA SER A 2 -15.00 32.23 -75.14
C SER A 2 -14.15 31.17 -74.43
N ILE A 3 -12.92 30.96 -74.93
CA ILE A 3 -11.60 31.33 -74.37
C ILE A 3 -11.01 30.30 -73.38
N VAL A 4 -10.01 29.60 -73.92
CA VAL A 4 -8.94 28.82 -73.29
C VAL A 4 -7.67 29.67 -73.31
N ALA A 5 -6.95 29.78 -72.18
CA ALA A 5 -5.50 30.10 -72.00
C ALA A 5 -5.29 30.59 -70.55
N GLN A 6 -4.24 30.33 -69.77
CA GLN A 6 -2.96 29.63 -69.92
C GLN A 6 -2.30 29.59 -68.52
N LEU A 7 -1.20 28.81 -68.39
CA LEU A 7 -0.13 28.85 -67.37
C LEU A 7 -0.48 28.35 -65.96
N GLY A 8 0.32 27.52 -65.29
CA GLY A 8 1.61 26.93 -65.65
C GLY A 8 2.38 26.47 -64.40
N ARG A 9 2.80 25.19 -64.43
CA ARG A 9 4.02 24.62 -63.80
C ARG A 9 4.23 24.65 -62.27
N ARG A 10 4.40 23.41 -61.78
CA ARG A 10 5.46 22.88 -60.89
C ARG A 10 5.33 23.08 -59.38
N LEU A 11 5.20 21.95 -58.67
CA LEU A 11 6.04 21.44 -57.56
C LEU A 11 5.19 20.41 -56.77
N THR A 12 5.18 19.12 -57.16
CA THR A 12 5.98 18.05 -56.51
C THR A 12 6.43 18.34 -55.09
N GLN A 13 5.65 17.86 -54.11
CA GLN A 13 6.04 17.38 -52.77
C GLN A 13 4.75 16.75 -52.21
N GLY A 14 4.56 15.43 -52.28
CA GLY A 14 5.23 14.49 -51.37
C GLY A 14 4.36 14.30 -50.12
N VAL A 15 3.12 13.82 -50.29
CA VAL A 15 2.29 13.35 -49.15
C VAL A 15 2.83 11.99 -48.74
N LEU A 16 3.77 11.99 -47.81
CA LEU A 16 4.17 10.80 -47.06
C LEU A 16 3.38 10.81 -45.75
N LEU A 17 2.28 10.07 -45.77
CA LEU A 17 1.42 9.79 -44.62
C LEU A 17 2.23 8.90 -43.65
N PHE A 18 2.91 9.50 -42.66
CA PHE A 18 3.49 8.77 -41.54
C PHE A 18 2.39 8.51 -40.51
N LEU A 19 1.72 7.37 -40.65
CA LEU A 19 0.91 6.77 -39.59
C LEU A 19 1.86 6.34 -38.45
N PHE A 20 2.11 7.24 -37.50
CA PHE A 20 2.61 6.86 -36.18
C PHE A 20 1.46 6.16 -35.43
N LEU A 21 1.35 4.85 -35.61
CA LEU A 21 0.67 3.98 -34.67
C LEU A 21 1.46 4.05 -33.36
N PHE A 22 1.03 4.91 -32.43
CA PHE A 22 1.37 4.75 -31.03
C PHE A 22 0.70 3.46 -30.56
N GLN A 23 1.43 2.34 -30.65
CA GLN A 23 1.16 1.22 -29.76
C GLN A 23 1.39 1.74 -28.35
N VAL A 24 0.29 2.03 -27.65
CA VAL A 24 0.31 2.08 -26.20
C VAL A 24 0.53 0.63 -25.77
N ASP A 25 1.79 0.27 -25.55
CA ASP A 25 2.08 -0.89 -24.72
C ASP A 25 1.38 -0.63 -23.38
N ILE A 26 0.32 -1.39 -23.14
CA ILE A 26 -0.25 -1.53 -21.80
C ILE A 26 0.84 -2.25 -21.02
N THR A 27 1.75 -1.48 -20.42
CA THR A 27 2.64 -1.98 -19.39
C THR A 27 1.74 -2.59 -18.33
N GLN A 28 1.84 -3.91 -18.22
CA GLN A 28 1.40 -4.68 -17.07
C GLN A 28 1.73 -3.86 -15.83
N ALA A 29 0.73 -3.62 -14.97
CA ALA A 29 0.93 -2.86 -13.75
C ALA A 29 2.11 -3.48 -12.99
N ASP A 30 3.28 -2.84 -13.06
CA ASP A 30 4.41 -3.17 -12.22
C ASP A 30 3.88 -3.04 -10.79
N SER A 31 3.82 -4.18 -10.10
CA SER A 31 3.50 -4.23 -8.68
C SER A 31 4.41 -3.22 -7.96
N LEU A 32 3.80 -2.37 -7.14
CA LEU A 32 4.54 -1.41 -6.33
C LEU A 32 5.67 -2.16 -5.59
N PRO A 33 6.91 -1.61 -5.53
CA PRO A 33 8.06 -2.27 -4.92
C PRO A 33 7.83 -2.81 -3.50
N GLY A 34 6.84 -2.28 -2.78
CA GLY A 34 6.45 -2.72 -1.44
C GLY A 34 5.72 -4.06 -1.40
N GLY A 35 4.82 -4.35 -2.34
CA GLY A 35 4.02 -5.59 -2.32
C GLY A 35 4.85 -6.84 -2.59
N ASP A 36 5.83 -6.71 -3.48
CA ASP A 36 6.73 -7.79 -3.86
C ASP A 36 7.77 -8.14 -2.77
N LEU A 37 8.25 -7.12 -2.03
CA LEU A 37 9.11 -7.32 -0.87
C LEU A 37 8.34 -7.93 0.30
N GLU A 38 7.10 -7.51 0.51
CA GLU A 38 6.23 -8.11 1.53
C GLU A 38 5.95 -9.59 1.23
N PHE A 39 5.64 -9.93 -0.02
CA PHE A 39 5.45 -11.32 -0.44
C PHE A 39 6.69 -12.18 -0.14
N PHE A 40 7.88 -11.65 -0.43
CA PHE A 40 9.13 -12.34 -0.13
C PHE A 40 9.31 -12.56 1.39
N GLU A 41 9.09 -11.55 2.23
CA GLU A 41 9.26 -11.67 3.68
C GLU A 41 8.19 -12.57 4.33
N LYS A 42 6.95 -12.59 3.82
CA LYS A 42 5.85 -13.40 4.37
C LYS A 42 5.81 -14.84 3.87
N HIS A 43 6.11 -15.09 2.59
CA HIS A 43 5.92 -16.41 1.97
C HIS A 43 7.22 -17.11 1.59
N VAL A 44 8.26 -16.36 1.18
CA VAL A 44 9.48 -16.95 0.62
C VAL A 44 10.56 -17.14 1.67
N ARG A 45 10.88 -16.10 2.47
CA ARG A 45 11.94 -16.19 3.48
C ARG A 45 11.65 -17.29 4.53
N PRO A 46 10.43 -17.42 5.09
CA PRO A 46 10.14 -18.48 6.05
C PRO A 46 10.28 -19.86 5.42
N LEU A 47 9.86 -20.02 4.16
CA LEU A 47 9.98 -21.27 3.42
C LEU A 47 11.45 -21.65 3.17
N LEU A 48 12.29 -20.71 2.73
CA LEU A 48 13.73 -20.93 2.58
C LEU A 48 14.38 -21.28 3.93
N ALA A 49 13.95 -20.64 5.01
CA ALA A 49 14.47 -20.92 6.35
C ALA A 49 14.11 -22.33 6.84
N ASP A 50 12.85 -22.74 6.70
CA ASP A 50 12.38 -24.06 7.15
C ASP A 50 12.92 -25.21 6.29
N ARG A 51 12.91 -25.04 4.96
CA ARG A 51 13.16 -26.13 4.01
C ARG A 51 14.58 -26.21 3.50
N CYS A 52 15.31 -25.07 3.45
CA CYS A 52 16.56 -24.98 2.69
C CYS A 52 17.78 -24.63 3.57
N PHE A 53 17.64 -23.78 4.59
CA PHE A 53 18.78 -23.22 5.32
C PHE A 53 19.61 -24.26 6.07
N LYS A 54 19.04 -25.42 6.43
CA LYS A 54 19.78 -26.48 7.10
C LYS A 54 20.97 -27.02 6.28
N CYS A 55 20.87 -26.99 4.95
CA CYS A 55 21.87 -27.55 4.04
C CYS A 55 22.49 -26.51 3.09
N HIS A 56 21.81 -25.36 2.90
CA HIS A 56 22.16 -24.35 1.91
C HIS A 56 22.21 -22.93 2.51
N SER A 57 22.77 -22.77 3.70
CA SER A 57 23.06 -21.47 4.30
C SER A 57 24.51 -21.38 4.73
N GLU A 58 25.00 -20.18 5.00
CA GLU A 58 26.31 -19.96 5.59
C GLU A 58 26.51 -20.70 6.92
N GLN A 59 25.43 -20.92 7.66
CA GLN A 59 25.44 -21.61 8.96
C GLN A 59 25.20 -23.12 8.86
N SER A 60 25.10 -23.68 7.65
CA SER A 60 24.90 -25.11 7.46
C SER A 60 26.12 -25.89 7.93
N GLU A 61 25.93 -26.87 8.82
CA GLU A 61 26.99 -27.79 9.25
C GLU A 61 27.66 -28.50 8.06
N LYS A 62 26.89 -28.76 7.00
CA LYS A 62 27.39 -29.30 5.74
C LYS A 62 26.73 -28.59 4.56
N LEU A 63 27.46 -27.66 3.97
CA LEU A 63 27.02 -26.95 2.77
C LEU A 63 26.94 -27.92 1.59
N LYS A 64 25.75 -28.07 1.01
CA LYS A 64 25.51 -28.97 -0.12
C LYS A 64 25.61 -28.24 -1.45
N GLY A 65 26.40 -28.79 -2.39
CA GLY A 65 26.56 -28.28 -3.75
C GLY A 65 27.14 -26.87 -3.84
N GLY A 66 27.86 -26.41 -2.80
CA GLY A 66 28.41 -25.05 -2.70
C GLY A 66 27.38 -23.92 -2.71
N LEU A 67 26.08 -24.24 -2.63
CA LEU A 67 24.98 -23.28 -2.80
C LEU A 67 24.56 -22.67 -1.47
N LYS A 68 24.45 -21.34 -1.43
CA LYS A 68 23.81 -20.58 -0.33
C LYS A 68 22.53 -19.92 -0.83
N VAL A 69 21.43 -20.08 -0.09
CA VAL A 69 20.11 -19.53 -0.39
C VAL A 69 19.67 -18.41 0.57
N ASP A 70 20.53 -18.05 1.51
CA ASP A 70 20.32 -16.99 2.51
C ASP A 70 20.70 -15.59 2.00
N SER A 71 21.15 -15.47 0.75
CA SER A 71 21.36 -14.19 0.08
C SER A 71 21.03 -14.23 -1.41
N ARG A 72 20.45 -13.15 -1.93
CA ARG A 72 20.18 -13.01 -3.38
C ARG A 72 21.46 -13.09 -4.21
N ALA A 73 22.55 -12.48 -3.74
CA ALA A 73 23.82 -12.52 -4.46
C ALA A 73 24.37 -13.94 -4.62
N ALA A 74 24.23 -14.80 -3.59
CA ALA A 74 24.63 -16.19 -3.69
C ALA A 74 23.71 -17.00 -4.60
N LEU A 75 22.40 -16.76 -4.55
CA LEU A 75 21.44 -17.40 -5.44
C LEU A 75 21.69 -17.06 -6.93
N LEU A 76 21.99 -15.79 -7.22
CA LEU A 76 22.34 -15.34 -8.57
C LEU A 76 23.67 -15.94 -9.05
N ARG A 77 24.62 -16.17 -8.15
CA ARG A 77 25.89 -16.83 -8.48
C ARG A 77 25.70 -18.32 -8.72
N GLY A 78 24.84 -18.96 -7.93
CA GLY A 78 24.71 -20.41 -7.88
C GLY A 78 25.79 -21.06 -7.02
N GLY A 79 25.74 -22.40 -6.99
CA GLY A 79 26.71 -23.24 -6.29
C GLY A 79 27.83 -23.70 -7.22
N GLU A 80 28.14 -25.00 -7.18
CA GLU A 80 29.18 -25.65 -8.00
C GLU A 80 28.81 -25.78 -9.49
N THR A 81 27.59 -25.39 -9.88
CA THR A 81 27.06 -25.57 -11.23
C THR A 81 26.73 -24.23 -11.91
N LYS A 82 25.46 -24.01 -12.29
CA LYS A 82 24.95 -22.81 -12.95
C LYS A 82 24.22 -21.91 -11.92
N PRO A 83 23.88 -20.66 -12.26
CA PRO A 83 23.07 -19.80 -11.40
C PRO A 83 21.85 -20.53 -10.82
N ALA A 84 21.65 -20.42 -9.50
CA ALA A 84 20.50 -21.04 -8.87
C ALA A 84 19.20 -20.30 -9.19
N LEU A 85 19.32 -19.01 -9.51
CA LEU A 85 18.22 -18.09 -9.68
C LEU A 85 18.46 -17.16 -10.88
N VAL A 86 17.49 -17.10 -11.78
CA VAL A 86 17.44 -16.16 -12.90
C VAL A 86 16.18 -15.30 -12.73
N PRO A 87 16.33 -14.03 -12.30
CA PRO A 87 15.19 -13.12 -12.09
C PRO A 87 14.27 -13.03 -13.30
N GLY A 88 12.97 -13.18 -13.10
CA GLY A 88 11.96 -13.11 -14.15
C GLY A 88 11.78 -14.41 -14.96
N HIS A 89 12.69 -15.39 -14.80
CA HIS A 89 12.74 -16.59 -15.62
C HIS A 89 12.76 -17.87 -14.75
N PRO A 90 11.61 -18.30 -14.20
CA PRO A 90 11.52 -19.53 -13.42
C PRO A 90 12.02 -20.76 -14.18
N GLU A 91 11.73 -20.86 -15.48
CA GLU A 91 12.13 -21.97 -16.34
C GLU A 91 13.64 -22.07 -16.56
N GLN A 92 14.38 -20.98 -16.34
CA GLN A 92 15.84 -20.94 -16.43
C GLN A 92 16.52 -21.04 -15.06
N SER A 93 15.73 -21.02 -13.97
CA SER A 93 16.23 -21.02 -12.60
C SER A 93 16.40 -22.43 -12.08
N LEU A 94 17.64 -22.82 -11.76
CA LEU A 94 17.96 -24.17 -11.27
C LEU A 94 17.25 -24.50 -9.95
N LEU A 95 16.99 -23.49 -9.10
CA LEU A 95 16.19 -23.66 -7.89
C LEU A 95 14.80 -24.21 -8.22
N ILE A 96 14.14 -23.67 -9.26
CA ILE A 96 12.79 -24.08 -9.69
C ILE A 96 12.82 -25.46 -10.34
N GLU A 97 13.84 -25.76 -11.16
CA GLU A 97 14.08 -27.10 -11.71
C GLU A 97 14.21 -28.15 -10.60
N ALA A 98 14.99 -27.84 -9.55
CA ALA A 98 15.29 -28.75 -8.45
C ALA A 98 14.10 -29.03 -7.53
N ILE A 99 13.27 -28.02 -7.23
CA ILE A 99 12.07 -28.20 -6.38
C ILE A 99 10.89 -28.85 -7.13
N ASN A 100 10.85 -28.70 -8.46
CA ASN A 100 9.85 -29.37 -9.30
C ASN A 100 10.19 -30.84 -9.60
N TYR A 101 11.41 -31.28 -9.27
CA TYR A 101 11.93 -32.61 -9.55
C TYR A 101 11.94 -32.92 -11.06
N SER A 102 12.11 -31.89 -11.88
CA SER A 102 12.14 -32.03 -13.34
C SER A 102 13.39 -32.77 -13.83
N ASN A 103 14.42 -32.83 -12.98
CA ASN A 103 15.67 -33.54 -13.23
C ASN A 103 15.85 -34.67 -12.20
N PRO A 104 15.90 -35.95 -12.63
CA PRO A 104 16.08 -37.09 -11.73
C PRO A 104 17.36 -37.03 -10.89
N ASP A 105 18.41 -36.38 -11.40
CA ASP A 105 19.72 -36.28 -10.74
C ASP A 105 19.81 -35.04 -9.82
N LEU A 106 18.79 -34.19 -9.81
CA LEU A 106 18.76 -32.94 -9.04
C LEU A 106 17.35 -32.70 -8.46
N GLN A 107 17.10 -33.30 -7.29
CA GLN A 107 15.84 -33.19 -6.57
C GLN A 107 16.08 -32.62 -5.16
N MET A 108 15.40 -31.51 -4.84
CA MET A 108 15.53 -30.83 -3.55
C MET A 108 14.16 -30.40 -3.02
N PRO A 109 13.83 -30.61 -1.73
CA PRO A 109 14.62 -31.30 -0.70
C PRO A 109 14.55 -32.83 -0.80
N PRO A 110 15.66 -33.57 -0.64
CA PRO A 110 15.74 -35.00 -0.98
C PRO A 110 14.92 -35.94 -0.08
N LYS A 111 14.42 -35.46 1.06
CA LYS A 111 13.66 -36.28 2.03
C LYS A 111 12.16 -36.07 1.91
N ILE A 112 11.74 -34.82 1.80
CA ILE A 112 10.34 -34.41 1.79
C ILE A 112 10.21 -33.38 0.68
N ARG A 113 9.41 -33.72 -0.33
CA ARG A 113 9.08 -32.80 -1.41
C ARG A 113 8.24 -31.65 -0.87
N LEU A 114 8.48 -30.45 -1.38
CA LEU A 114 7.65 -29.29 -1.09
C LEU A 114 6.20 -29.52 -1.54
N SER A 115 5.24 -28.89 -0.87
CA SER A 115 3.85 -28.87 -1.33
C SER A 115 3.72 -28.09 -2.63
N THR A 116 2.61 -28.26 -3.33
CA THR A 116 2.34 -27.52 -4.57
C THR A 116 2.34 -26.01 -4.31
N GLU A 117 1.75 -25.59 -3.20
CA GLU A 117 1.64 -24.18 -2.79
C GLU A 117 3.02 -23.58 -2.46
N GLU A 118 3.90 -24.34 -1.78
CA GLU A 118 5.28 -23.92 -1.49
C GLU A 118 6.08 -23.74 -2.79
N ILE A 119 5.92 -24.64 -3.77
CA ILE A 119 6.56 -24.55 -5.09
C ILE A 119 6.03 -23.35 -5.86
N GLU A 120 4.71 -23.12 -5.84
CA GLU A 120 4.07 -21.99 -6.48
C GLU A 120 4.56 -20.65 -5.90
N ALA A 121 4.68 -20.55 -4.58
CA ALA A 121 5.18 -19.35 -3.92
C ALA A 121 6.62 -19.00 -4.36
N LEU A 122 7.52 -19.99 -4.40
CA LEU A 122 8.88 -19.81 -4.90
C LEU A 122 8.89 -19.44 -6.38
N THR A 123 8.08 -20.12 -7.19
CA THR A 123 7.98 -19.89 -8.64
C THR A 123 7.49 -18.47 -8.94
N LEU A 124 6.45 -18.02 -8.23
CA LEU A 124 5.89 -16.68 -8.36
C LEU A 124 6.91 -15.61 -7.97
N TRP A 125 7.63 -15.81 -6.87
CA TRP A 125 8.70 -14.91 -6.45
C TRP A 125 9.80 -14.77 -7.50
N VAL A 126 10.26 -15.87 -8.12
CA VAL A 126 11.24 -15.81 -9.21
C VAL A 126 10.66 -15.05 -10.42
N LYS A 127 9.41 -15.32 -10.78
CA LYS A 127 8.70 -14.63 -11.86
C LYS A 127 8.64 -13.12 -11.65
N HIS A 128 8.50 -12.66 -10.40
CA HIS A 128 8.48 -11.23 -10.04
C HIS A 128 9.89 -10.60 -9.97
N GLY A 129 10.92 -11.24 -10.54
CA GLY A 129 12.29 -10.71 -10.53
C GLY A 129 13.10 -11.06 -9.27
N ALA A 130 12.59 -12.00 -8.48
CA ALA A 130 13.17 -12.42 -7.21
C ALA A 130 13.58 -11.23 -6.32
N PRO A 131 12.61 -10.36 -5.96
CA PRO A 131 12.86 -9.17 -5.17
C PRO A 131 13.46 -9.59 -3.83
N TRP A 132 14.55 -8.92 -3.47
CA TRP A 132 15.25 -9.09 -2.21
C TRP A 132 15.73 -7.72 -1.77
N PRO A 133 15.61 -7.37 -0.49
CA PRO A 133 16.02 -6.06 0.00
C PRO A 133 17.51 -5.79 -0.30
N SER A 134 17.79 -4.68 -0.99
CA SER A 134 19.09 -4.33 -1.61
C SER A 134 20.20 -4.00 -0.59
N SER A 135 21.45 -3.83 -1.04
CA SER A 135 22.60 -3.65 -0.13
C SER A 135 22.75 -2.28 0.53
N ALA A 136 22.04 -1.23 0.10
CA ALA A 136 21.85 -0.04 0.93
C ALA A 136 20.96 -0.36 2.15
N LEU A 137 20.09 -1.37 2.02
CA LEU A 137 19.36 -2.05 3.10
C LEU A 137 20.16 -3.23 3.71
N ALA A 138 21.28 -3.69 3.10
CA ALA A 138 22.13 -4.78 3.59
C ALA A 138 23.47 -4.32 4.21
N ARG A 139 23.81 -3.02 4.20
CA ARG A 139 24.93 -2.49 5.00
C ARG A 139 24.65 -2.48 6.51
N VAL A 140 23.42 -2.80 6.91
CA VAL A 140 23.05 -3.16 8.28
C VAL A 140 23.24 -4.66 8.56
N ALA A 141 23.39 -5.49 7.51
CA ALA A 141 23.51 -6.95 7.60
C ALA A 141 24.95 -7.49 7.38
N THR A 142 25.97 -6.62 7.36
CA THR A 142 27.39 -7.02 7.27
C THR A 142 28.16 -6.69 8.55
N ALA A 143 27.56 -7.01 9.69
CA ALA A 143 28.35 -7.35 10.88
C ALA A 143 28.75 -8.83 10.77
N PRO A 144 29.96 -9.22 11.18
CA PRO A 144 30.36 -10.62 11.20
C PRO A 144 29.35 -11.43 12.01
N THR A 145 28.84 -12.51 11.42
CA THR A 145 28.06 -13.55 12.09
C THR A 145 28.96 -14.29 13.07
N ASN A 146 29.16 -13.70 14.24
CA ASN A 146 29.55 -14.36 15.48
C ASN A 146 28.86 -13.65 16.66
N ALA A 147 27.54 -13.54 16.52
CA ALA A 147 26.49 -13.23 17.49
C ALA A 147 25.27 -12.89 16.63
N ALA A 148 24.07 -13.35 16.97
CA ALA A 148 22.86 -12.75 16.42
C ALA A 148 23.03 -11.23 16.51
N ALA A 149 22.96 -10.50 15.39
CA ALA A 149 23.03 -9.05 15.42
C ALA A 149 21.94 -8.60 16.40
N VAL A 150 22.36 -8.17 17.59
CA VAL A 150 21.44 -7.90 18.70
C VAL A 150 20.44 -6.88 18.17
N PHE A 151 19.16 -7.18 18.33
CA PHE A 151 18.11 -6.24 17.99
C PHE A 151 18.25 -5.02 18.91
N ASP A 152 19.02 -4.05 18.46
CA ASP A 152 19.23 -2.79 19.15
C ASP A 152 18.06 -1.87 18.84
N LEU A 153 17.11 -1.86 19.78
CA LEU A 153 15.90 -1.06 19.72
C LEU A 153 16.22 0.45 19.78
N GLU A 154 17.12 0.85 20.66
CA GLU A 154 17.42 2.26 20.90
C GLU A 154 18.18 2.88 19.74
N LYS A 155 19.15 2.15 19.17
CA LYS A 155 19.82 2.59 17.96
C LYS A 155 18.85 2.80 16.79
N ARG A 156 17.91 1.88 16.56
CA ARG A 156 16.92 2.00 15.48
C ARG A 156 16.00 3.21 15.64
N LYS A 157 15.57 3.51 16.86
CA LYS A 157 14.80 4.74 17.14
C LYS A 157 15.62 5.99 16.85
N GLN A 158 16.92 5.98 17.12
CA GLN A 158 17.81 7.12 16.88
C GLN A 158 18.17 7.29 15.39
N ASP A 159 18.26 6.19 14.64
CA ASP A 159 18.75 6.20 13.26
C ASP A 159 17.72 6.75 12.25
N HIS A 160 16.41 6.70 12.55
CA HIS A 160 15.36 7.10 11.60
C HIS A 160 14.49 8.26 12.10
N TRP A 161 14.36 9.29 11.26
CA TRP A 161 13.72 10.58 11.60
C TRP A 161 12.26 10.45 12.05
N ALA A 162 11.52 9.44 11.56
CA ALA A 162 10.12 9.24 11.92
C ALA A 162 9.92 8.90 13.42
N TRP A 163 10.97 8.43 14.09
CA TRP A 163 10.94 8.13 15.53
C TRP A 163 11.51 9.28 16.38
N SER A 164 11.97 10.36 15.74
CA SER A 164 12.43 11.56 16.42
C SER A 164 11.27 12.49 16.77
N PRO A 165 11.32 13.22 17.89
CA PRO A 165 10.33 14.24 18.21
C PRO A 165 10.17 15.28 17.08
N ILE A 166 8.94 15.71 16.83
CA ILE A 166 8.67 16.79 15.87
C ILE A 166 9.23 18.10 16.44
N LEU A 167 10.26 18.63 15.79
CA LEU A 167 10.88 19.89 16.18
C LEU A 167 10.24 21.06 15.44
N LYS A 168 9.86 22.11 16.18
CA LYS A 168 9.44 23.38 15.59
C LYS A 168 10.63 24.02 14.86
N ARG A 169 10.54 24.14 13.54
CA ARG A 169 11.56 24.79 12.71
C ARG A 169 11.29 26.28 12.59
N THR A 170 12.36 27.07 12.56
CA THR A 170 12.28 28.49 12.15
C THR A 170 11.99 28.56 10.66
N LEU A 171 11.09 29.45 10.28
CA LEU A 171 10.77 29.65 8.87
C LEU A 171 11.98 30.20 8.11
N PRO A 172 12.25 29.73 6.87
CA PRO A 172 13.33 30.27 6.08
C PRO A 172 13.04 31.71 5.68
N ASN A 173 14.09 32.51 5.53
CA ASN A 173 13.93 33.84 4.96
C ASN A 173 13.83 33.71 3.43
N VAL A 174 12.70 34.11 2.87
CA VAL A 174 12.42 34.11 1.43
C VAL A 174 12.28 35.55 0.91
N THR A 175 12.55 35.73 -0.37
CA THR A 175 12.55 37.05 -1.01
C THR A 175 11.13 37.56 -1.23
N ASP A 176 10.26 36.71 -1.79
CA ASP A 176 8.85 37.03 -2.00
C ASP A 176 7.95 36.41 -0.91
N ARG A 177 7.69 37.19 0.13
CA ARG A 177 6.77 36.78 1.20
C ARG A 177 5.29 36.87 0.79
N THR A 178 4.97 37.52 -0.32
CA THR A 178 3.58 37.71 -0.76
C THR A 178 3.05 36.51 -1.54
N TRP A 179 3.94 35.77 -2.21
CA TRP A 179 3.59 34.48 -2.83
C TRP A 179 3.24 33.39 -1.79
N SER A 180 3.92 33.41 -0.64
CA SER A 180 3.75 32.40 0.40
C SER A 180 2.66 32.81 1.40
N ALA A 181 1.42 32.39 1.16
CA ALA A 181 0.32 32.58 2.12
C ALA A 181 0.43 31.62 3.32
N ASN A 182 0.99 30.42 3.13
CA ASN A 182 1.18 29.43 4.19
C ASN A 182 2.66 29.33 4.62
N PRO A 183 2.96 29.19 5.93
CA PRO A 183 4.32 28.90 6.42
C PRO A 183 5.02 27.73 5.72
N VAL A 184 4.27 26.71 5.25
CA VAL A 184 4.82 25.57 4.50
C VAL A 184 5.42 26.03 3.16
N ASP A 185 4.77 26.97 2.47
CA ASP A 185 5.19 27.45 1.15
C ASP A 185 6.55 28.17 1.21
N GLN A 186 6.92 28.75 2.36
CA GLN A 186 8.24 29.39 2.54
C GLN A 186 9.37 28.36 2.41
N PHE A 187 9.16 27.12 2.87
CA PHE A 187 10.17 26.06 2.73
C PHE A 187 10.34 25.64 1.27
N VAL A 188 9.25 25.61 0.49
CA VAL A 188 9.28 25.31 -0.93
C VAL A 188 9.94 26.46 -1.71
N LEU A 189 9.52 27.70 -1.45
CA LEU A 189 10.06 28.89 -2.10
C LEU A 189 11.56 29.06 -1.83
N ALA A 190 12.01 28.85 -0.59
CA ALA A 190 13.44 28.90 -0.26
C ALA A 190 14.27 27.91 -1.10
N LYS A 191 13.73 26.72 -1.40
CA LYS A 191 14.39 25.74 -2.26
C LYS A 191 14.36 26.14 -3.74
N LEU A 192 13.27 26.73 -4.21
CA LEU A 192 13.15 27.27 -5.57
C LEU A 192 14.13 28.43 -5.78
N GLU A 193 14.16 29.41 -4.88
CA GLU A 193 15.07 30.56 -4.91
C GLU A 193 16.54 30.12 -4.91
N ALA A 194 16.90 29.20 -4.00
CA ALA A 194 18.25 28.63 -3.96
C ALA A 194 18.63 27.90 -5.26
N SER A 195 17.64 27.32 -5.95
CA SER A 195 17.82 26.66 -7.24
C SER A 195 17.63 27.61 -8.43
N LYS A 196 17.46 28.91 -8.19
CA LYS A 196 17.18 29.95 -9.21
C LYS A 196 15.95 29.64 -10.08
N MET A 197 14.94 29.04 -9.47
CA MET A 197 13.64 28.75 -10.07
C MET A 197 12.58 29.68 -9.50
N ALA A 198 11.59 30.01 -10.33
CA ALA A 198 10.38 30.71 -9.90
C ALA A 198 9.24 29.70 -9.72
N PRO A 199 8.26 29.99 -8.84
CA PRO A 199 7.02 29.22 -8.81
C PRO A 199 6.30 29.18 -10.16
N ALA A 200 5.57 28.10 -10.41
CA ALA A 200 4.68 28.03 -11.56
C ALA A 200 3.50 29.02 -11.39
N PRO A 201 2.99 29.60 -12.48
CA PRO A 201 1.79 30.44 -12.40
C PRO A 201 0.57 29.59 -12.01
N ASP A 202 -0.45 30.27 -11.47
CA ASP A 202 -1.73 29.64 -11.18
C ASP A 202 -2.36 29.04 -12.43
N ALA A 203 -3.07 27.92 -12.24
CA ALA A 203 -3.79 27.28 -13.33
C ALA A 203 -4.95 28.17 -13.80
N GLU A 204 -5.22 28.16 -15.11
CA GLU A 204 -6.39 28.83 -15.67
C GLU A 204 -7.69 28.39 -14.99
N ARG A 205 -8.66 29.31 -14.83
CA ARG A 205 -9.91 29.05 -14.10
C ARG A 205 -10.65 27.79 -14.57
N ARG A 206 -10.67 27.54 -15.88
CA ARG A 206 -11.29 26.33 -16.48
C ARG A 206 -10.56 25.04 -16.06
N THR A 207 -9.25 25.08 -15.93
CA THR A 207 -8.44 23.96 -15.43
C THR A 207 -8.66 23.77 -13.95
N LEU A 208 -8.71 24.86 -13.19
CA LEU A 208 -8.86 24.84 -11.73
C LEU A 208 -10.20 24.22 -11.31
N ILE A 209 -11.33 24.66 -11.90
CA ILE A 209 -12.64 24.07 -11.60
C ILE A 209 -12.70 22.60 -11.95
N ARG A 210 -12.11 22.18 -13.08
CA ARG A 210 -12.10 20.77 -13.46
C ARG A 210 -11.35 19.93 -12.42
N ARG A 211 -10.17 20.37 -11.99
CA ARG A 211 -9.35 19.64 -10.99
C ARG A 211 -10.09 19.50 -9.67
N VAL A 212 -10.54 20.61 -9.09
CA VAL A 212 -11.17 20.60 -7.76
C VAL A 212 -12.44 19.76 -7.70
N TYR A 213 -13.22 19.71 -8.79
CA TYR A 213 -14.38 18.83 -8.89
C TYR A 213 -14.01 17.34 -8.89
N PHE A 214 -12.99 16.94 -9.66
CA PHE A 214 -12.51 15.56 -9.63
C PHE A 214 -11.86 15.20 -8.29
N ASP A 215 -11.12 16.12 -7.70
CA ASP A 215 -10.42 15.89 -6.44
C ASP A 215 -11.40 15.73 -5.28
N LEU A 216 -12.39 16.62 -5.16
CA LEU A 216 -13.31 16.64 -4.02
C LEU A 216 -14.48 15.67 -4.17
N ILE A 217 -15.11 15.60 -5.35
CA ILE A 217 -16.33 14.80 -5.54
C ILE A 217 -16.22 13.73 -6.64
N GLY A 218 -15.12 13.70 -7.40
CA GLY A 218 -14.84 12.62 -8.37
C GLY A 218 -15.59 12.71 -9.69
N LEU A 219 -16.32 13.80 -9.91
CA LEU A 219 -17.16 14.00 -11.09
C LEU A 219 -16.80 15.31 -11.77
N PRO A 220 -16.90 15.41 -13.11
CA PRO A 220 -16.65 16.67 -13.80
C PRO A 220 -17.73 17.71 -13.47
N PRO A 221 -17.38 19.02 -13.51
CA PRO A 221 -18.36 20.10 -13.47
C PRO A 221 -19.21 20.11 -14.75
N THR A 222 -20.43 20.64 -14.68
CA THR A 222 -21.24 20.89 -15.88
C THR A 222 -20.68 22.05 -16.69
N PRO A 223 -20.96 22.14 -18.01
CA PRO A 223 -20.54 23.29 -18.83
C PRO A 223 -20.97 24.64 -18.25
N ASP A 224 -22.18 24.73 -17.68
CA ASP A 224 -22.69 25.96 -17.07
C ASP A 224 -21.93 26.34 -15.80
N GLN A 225 -21.59 25.36 -14.94
CA GLN A 225 -20.76 25.58 -13.76
C GLN A 225 -19.36 26.07 -14.16
N VAL A 226 -18.77 25.51 -15.23
CA VAL A 226 -17.50 25.98 -15.77
C VAL A 226 -17.61 27.42 -16.28
N ALA A 227 -18.66 27.75 -17.02
CA ALA A 227 -18.88 29.10 -17.53
C ALA A 227 -19.06 30.12 -16.39
N GLN A 228 -19.90 29.79 -15.39
CA GLN A 228 -20.14 30.64 -14.23
C GLN A 228 -18.88 30.87 -13.41
N PHE A 229 -18.12 29.81 -13.10
CA PHE A 229 -16.87 29.96 -12.37
C PHE A 229 -15.82 30.70 -13.18
N ALA A 230 -15.69 30.44 -14.49
CA ALA A 230 -14.72 31.12 -15.33
C ALA A 230 -14.98 32.63 -15.45
N ALA A 231 -16.24 33.06 -15.34
CA ALA A 231 -16.65 34.47 -15.38
C ALA A 231 -16.67 35.17 -14.00
N ASN A 232 -16.45 34.45 -12.91
CA ASN A 232 -16.52 35.01 -11.56
C ASN A 232 -15.16 35.59 -11.10
N ASP A 233 -14.95 36.89 -11.28
CA ASP A 233 -13.69 37.57 -10.90
C ASP A 233 -13.54 37.86 -9.40
N SER A 234 -14.48 37.38 -8.56
CA SER A 234 -14.34 37.51 -7.10
C SER A 234 -13.07 36.81 -6.60
N PRO A 235 -12.27 37.44 -5.72
CA PRO A 235 -11.12 36.79 -5.10
C PRO A 235 -11.52 35.62 -4.19
N GLN A 236 -12.80 35.52 -3.77
CA GLN A 236 -13.34 34.42 -2.98
C GLN A 236 -13.95 33.29 -3.83
N ALA A 237 -14.04 33.45 -5.15
CA ALA A 237 -14.75 32.51 -6.02
C ALA A 237 -14.26 31.06 -5.88
N TYR A 238 -12.95 30.87 -5.68
CA TYR A 238 -12.37 29.53 -5.53
C TYR A 238 -12.66 28.92 -4.16
N SER A 239 -12.52 29.67 -3.07
CA SER A 239 -12.83 29.17 -1.72
C SER A 239 -14.31 28.83 -1.58
N GLU A 240 -15.21 29.68 -2.10
CA GLU A 240 -16.65 29.43 -2.08
C GLU A 240 -17.01 28.16 -2.86
N LEU A 241 -16.36 27.92 -4.01
CA LEU A 241 -16.54 26.69 -4.77
C LEU A 241 -16.05 25.46 -3.98
N VAL A 242 -14.88 25.56 -3.34
CA VAL A 242 -14.34 24.48 -2.49
C VAL A 242 -15.32 24.16 -1.36
N ASP A 243 -15.80 25.17 -0.64
CA ASP A 243 -16.76 25.01 0.46
C ASP A 243 -18.06 24.35 -0.04
N GLN A 244 -18.57 24.76 -1.21
CA GLN A 244 -19.74 24.14 -1.82
C GLN A 244 -19.52 22.65 -2.13
N LEU A 245 -18.33 22.28 -2.62
CA LEU A 245 -18.00 20.90 -2.95
C LEU A 245 -17.77 20.04 -1.70
N LEU A 246 -17.13 20.58 -0.67
CA LEU A 246 -16.95 19.93 0.63
C LEU A 246 -18.30 19.67 1.32
N ALA A 247 -19.25 20.60 1.20
CA ALA A 247 -20.61 20.45 1.73
C ALA A 247 -21.48 19.45 0.93
N SER A 248 -21.00 18.94 -0.21
CA SER A 248 -21.73 17.97 -1.01
C SER A 248 -21.66 16.58 -0.36
N PRO A 249 -22.77 15.81 -0.28
CA PRO A 249 -22.72 14.42 0.18
C PRO A 249 -21.75 13.52 -0.62
N ARG A 250 -21.49 13.91 -1.87
CA ARG A 250 -20.56 13.23 -2.78
C ARG A 250 -19.10 13.35 -2.34
N PHE A 251 -18.76 14.31 -1.47
CA PHE A 251 -17.43 14.41 -0.89
C PHE A 251 -17.11 13.15 -0.07
N GLY A 252 -17.98 12.79 0.87
CA GLY A 252 -17.86 11.56 1.65
C GLY A 252 -17.91 10.29 0.79
N GLU A 253 -18.71 10.25 -0.27
CA GLU A 253 -18.71 9.13 -1.22
C GLU A 253 -17.37 9.01 -1.97
N ARG A 254 -16.77 10.16 -2.36
CA ARG A 254 -15.47 10.20 -3.01
C ARG A 254 -14.37 9.75 -2.06
N TRP A 255 -14.27 10.38 -0.92
CA TRP A 255 -13.16 10.19 0.01
C TRP A 255 -13.29 8.89 0.80
N GLY A 256 -14.52 8.43 1.02
CA GLY A 256 -14.82 7.17 1.68
C GLY A 256 -14.17 5.98 0.99
N ARG A 257 -14.09 5.96 -0.35
CA ARG A 257 -13.41 4.86 -1.08
C ARG A 257 -11.96 4.69 -0.64
N HIS A 258 -11.23 5.81 -0.46
CA HIS A 258 -9.81 5.77 -0.11
C HIS A 258 -9.63 5.19 1.29
N TRP A 259 -10.55 5.50 2.21
CA TRP A 259 -10.54 4.92 3.54
C TRP A 259 -10.92 3.43 3.53
N LEU A 260 -11.96 3.07 2.77
CA LEU A 260 -12.45 1.70 2.65
C LEU A 260 -11.38 0.75 2.08
N ASP A 261 -10.56 1.24 1.15
CA ASP A 261 -9.42 0.49 0.62
C ASP A 261 -8.38 0.18 1.72
N LEU A 262 -8.07 1.14 2.60
CA LEU A 262 -7.09 0.96 3.69
C LEU A 262 -7.51 -0.15 4.66
N VAL A 263 -8.80 -0.19 5.00
CA VAL A 263 -9.35 -1.17 5.94
C VAL A 263 -9.82 -2.46 5.28
N ARG A 264 -9.48 -2.67 4.00
CA ARG A 264 -9.84 -3.86 3.21
C ARG A 264 -11.35 -4.14 3.20
N TYR A 265 -12.16 -3.08 3.15
CA TYR A 265 -13.60 -3.21 3.13
C TYR A 265 -14.05 -4.19 2.04
N ALA A 266 -14.90 -5.13 2.43
CA ALA A 266 -15.50 -6.12 1.55
C ALA A 266 -16.94 -6.38 1.98
N GLU A 267 -17.78 -6.78 1.01
CA GLU A 267 -19.14 -7.23 1.29
C GLU A 267 -19.23 -8.76 1.44
N THR A 268 -18.16 -9.48 1.08
CA THR A 268 -18.05 -10.95 1.17
C THR A 268 -16.70 -11.39 1.75
N LEU A 269 -16.59 -12.67 2.12
CA LEU A 269 -15.41 -13.26 2.78
C LEU A 269 -14.31 -13.72 1.82
N GLY A 270 -14.45 -13.56 0.51
CA GLY A 270 -13.38 -13.75 -0.48
C GLY A 270 -12.73 -15.14 -0.50
N HIS A 271 -13.45 -16.19 -0.09
CA HIS A 271 -12.98 -17.59 -0.04
C HIS A 271 -14.01 -18.53 -0.67
N GLU A 272 -13.69 -19.81 -0.89
CA GLU A 272 -14.52 -20.87 -1.52
C GLU A 272 -16.04 -20.61 -1.71
N PHE A 273 -16.78 -20.41 -0.62
CA PHE A 273 -18.25 -20.22 -0.63
C PHE A 273 -18.70 -18.75 -0.69
N ASP A 274 -17.75 -17.84 -0.54
CA ASP A 274 -17.84 -16.38 -0.63
C ASP A 274 -19.06 -15.77 0.09
N TYR A 275 -19.27 -16.19 1.34
CA TYR A 275 -20.39 -15.71 2.14
C TYR A 275 -20.34 -14.19 2.33
N GLU A 276 -21.53 -13.59 2.39
CA GLU A 276 -21.69 -12.18 2.73
C GLU A 276 -21.20 -11.89 4.15
N ILE A 277 -20.53 -10.74 4.32
CA ILE A 277 -20.20 -10.18 5.63
C ILE A 277 -21.44 -9.46 6.15
N PRO A 278 -22.08 -9.94 7.24
CA PRO A 278 -23.33 -9.38 7.71
C PRO A 278 -23.18 -7.89 8.04
N ASN A 279 -24.09 -7.06 7.53
CA ASN A 279 -24.15 -5.63 7.77
C ASN A 279 -22.92 -4.81 7.31
N SER A 280 -22.04 -5.37 6.47
CA SER A 280 -20.85 -4.67 5.95
C SER A 280 -21.15 -3.29 5.36
N PHE A 281 -22.22 -3.15 4.57
CA PHE A 281 -22.67 -1.87 4.01
C PHE A 281 -22.84 -0.75 5.05
N ARG A 282 -23.18 -1.08 6.30
CA ARG A 282 -23.33 -0.08 7.37
C ARG A 282 -22.01 0.57 7.73
N TYR A 283 -20.90 -0.16 7.61
CA TYR A 283 -19.56 0.37 7.80
C TYR A 283 -19.17 1.33 6.69
N ARG A 284 -19.43 0.97 5.42
CA ARG A 284 -19.26 1.89 4.29
C ARG A 284 -20.01 3.18 4.51
N ASP A 285 -21.30 3.08 4.85
CA ASP A 285 -22.13 4.27 5.03
C ASP A 285 -21.70 5.08 6.27
N TYR A 286 -21.20 4.43 7.33
CA TYR A 286 -20.59 5.09 8.50
C TYR A 286 -19.37 5.93 8.11
N VAL A 287 -18.46 5.41 7.30
CA VAL A 287 -17.28 6.14 6.81
C VAL A 287 -17.71 7.36 5.98
N ILE A 288 -18.67 7.17 5.07
CA ILE A 288 -19.20 8.27 4.23
C ILE A 288 -19.80 9.37 5.11
N ARG A 289 -20.61 9.01 6.11
CA ARG A 289 -21.19 9.98 7.05
C ARG A 289 -20.13 10.67 7.89
N ALA A 290 -19.17 9.94 8.44
CA ALA A 290 -18.10 10.53 9.25
C ALA A 290 -17.26 11.57 8.48
N LEU A 291 -16.99 11.33 7.20
CA LEU A 291 -16.30 12.29 6.33
C LEU A 291 -17.16 13.52 6.00
N ASN A 292 -18.44 13.34 5.72
CA ASN A 292 -19.36 14.45 5.45
C ASN A 292 -19.66 15.29 6.70
N ASP A 293 -19.67 14.66 7.88
CA ASP A 293 -19.89 15.33 9.17
C ASP A 293 -18.61 15.97 9.73
N ASP A 294 -17.48 15.90 9.00
CA ASP A 294 -16.16 16.40 9.42
C ASP A 294 -15.75 15.90 10.82
N VAL A 295 -15.92 14.60 11.06
CA VAL A 295 -15.57 13.99 12.36
C VAL A 295 -14.06 14.15 12.61
N PRO A 296 -13.63 14.71 13.76
CA PRO A 296 -12.22 14.86 14.08
C PRO A 296 -11.47 13.54 13.97
N TYR A 297 -10.32 13.55 13.31
CA TYR A 297 -9.55 12.34 13.03
C TYR A 297 -9.22 11.52 14.28
N ASP A 298 -8.90 12.18 15.41
CA ASP A 298 -8.60 11.49 16.66
C ASP A 298 -9.83 10.78 17.24
N HIS A 299 -11.04 11.35 17.07
CA HIS A 299 -12.28 10.69 17.43
C HIS A 299 -12.58 9.53 16.46
N PHE A 300 -12.47 9.76 15.15
CA PHE A 300 -12.67 8.73 14.14
C PHE A 300 -11.76 7.52 14.34
N LEU A 301 -10.49 7.75 14.69
CA LEU A 301 -9.54 6.70 15.05
C LEU A 301 -9.95 5.92 16.31
N ARG A 302 -10.40 6.61 17.37
CA ARG A 302 -10.91 5.95 18.58
C ARG A 302 -12.14 5.10 18.29
N GLU A 303 -13.05 5.58 17.44
CA GLU A 303 -14.22 4.80 17.01
C GLU A 303 -13.80 3.51 16.30
N HIS A 304 -12.79 3.55 15.42
CA HIS A 304 -12.29 2.35 14.76
C HIS A 304 -11.72 1.33 15.74
N LEU A 305 -10.87 1.78 16.67
CA LEU A 305 -10.14 0.86 17.55
C LEU A 305 -11.00 0.33 18.70
N ALA A 306 -11.92 1.15 19.23
CA ALA A 306 -12.62 0.87 20.48
C ALA A 306 -13.99 1.56 20.56
N GLY A 307 -14.66 1.77 19.43
CA GLY A 307 -15.93 2.47 19.37
C GLY A 307 -17.08 1.84 20.17
N ASP A 308 -17.01 0.54 20.43
CA ASP A 308 -17.93 -0.19 21.31
C ASP A 308 -17.63 -0.01 22.82
N LEU A 309 -16.48 0.57 23.15
CA LEU A 309 -16.02 0.83 24.53
C LEU A 309 -16.06 2.32 24.90
N LEU A 310 -16.49 3.21 24.00
CA LEU A 310 -16.57 4.64 24.29
C LEU A 310 -17.69 4.94 25.30
N GLU A 311 -17.35 5.66 26.36
CA GLU A 311 -18.32 6.12 27.38
C GLU A 311 -19.34 7.10 26.79
N HIS A 312 -18.92 7.87 25.79
CA HIS A 312 -19.74 8.87 25.10
C HIS A 312 -19.71 8.61 23.58
N PRO A 313 -20.46 7.62 23.08
CA PRO A 313 -20.48 7.31 21.66
C PRO A 313 -21.12 8.44 20.86
N ARG A 314 -20.66 8.62 19.62
CA ARG A 314 -21.26 9.54 18.66
C ARG A 314 -22.60 8.99 18.19
N ILE A 315 -23.66 9.74 18.47
CA ILE A 315 -25.00 9.46 17.99
C ILE A 315 -25.29 10.33 16.79
N ASN A 316 -25.70 9.71 15.68
CA ASN A 316 -26.18 10.41 14.51
C ASN A 316 -27.46 11.19 14.88
N SER A 317 -27.43 12.52 14.71
CA SER A 317 -28.53 13.39 15.14
C SER A 317 -29.83 13.19 14.35
N VAL A 318 -29.73 12.72 13.10
CA VAL A 318 -30.88 12.53 12.21
C VAL A 318 -31.47 11.13 12.39
N SER A 319 -30.63 10.09 12.34
CA SER A 319 -31.10 8.70 12.38
C SER A 319 -31.18 8.14 13.79
N GLY A 320 -30.48 8.70 14.77
CA GLY A 320 -30.37 8.15 16.12
C GLY A 320 -29.45 6.93 16.24
N LEU A 321 -28.69 6.61 15.19
CA LEU A 321 -27.72 5.51 15.19
C LEU A 321 -26.52 5.85 16.08
N ASN A 322 -26.07 4.88 16.87
CA ASN A 322 -24.73 4.88 17.45
C ASN A 322 -23.73 4.58 16.34
N GLU A 323 -23.00 5.60 15.89
CA GLU A 323 -22.01 5.48 14.83
C GLU A 323 -20.73 4.84 15.35
N SER A 324 -20.33 5.15 16.59
CA SER A 324 -19.07 4.68 17.15
C SER A 324 -18.99 3.16 17.21
N VAL A 325 -20.07 2.46 17.55
CA VAL A 325 -20.08 0.98 17.63
C VAL A 325 -19.87 0.29 16.27
N ILE A 326 -20.00 1.02 15.15
CA ILE A 326 -19.76 0.49 13.80
C ILE A 326 -18.26 0.44 13.50
N GLY A 327 -17.47 1.35 14.08
CA GLY A 327 -16.04 1.52 13.82
C GLY A 327 -15.23 0.21 13.95
N PRO A 328 -15.37 -0.58 15.03
CA PRO A 328 -14.61 -1.84 15.18
C PRO A 328 -14.96 -2.93 14.17
N GLY A 329 -15.98 -2.74 13.33
CA GLY A 329 -16.35 -3.67 12.27
C GLY A 329 -15.21 -3.97 11.30
N PHE A 330 -14.28 -3.03 11.14
CA PHE A 330 -13.15 -3.18 10.21
C PHE A 330 -12.22 -4.36 10.52
N PHE A 331 -12.12 -4.78 11.78
CA PHE A 331 -11.33 -5.95 12.19
C PHE A 331 -11.82 -7.27 11.59
N TRP A 332 -13.01 -7.27 10.99
CA TRP A 332 -13.65 -8.47 10.46
C TRP A 332 -13.77 -8.46 8.93
N PHE A 333 -13.24 -7.43 8.26
CA PHE A 333 -13.04 -7.47 6.82
C PHE A 333 -11.78 -8.25 6.48
N GLY A 334 -11.91 -9.22 5.59
CA GLY A 334 -10.81 -10.07 5.18
C GLY A 334 -11.29 -11.46 4.81
N GLN A 335 -10.36 -12.26 4.31
CA GLN A 335 -10.64 -13.61 3.89
C GLN A 335 -10.99 -14.48 5.11
N GLN A 336 -12.09 -15.22 5.06
CA GLN A 336 -12.43 -16.20 6.10
C GLN A 336 -12.93 -17.52 5.51
N THR A 337 -12.64 -18.62 6.21
CA THR A 337 -12.97 -19.97 5.77
C THR A 337 -14.16 -20.48 6.55
N HIS A 338 -15.19 -20.97 5.86
CA HIS A 338 -16.42 -21.46 6.50
C HIS A 338 -16.21 -22.70 7.36
N SER A 339 -15.32 -23.61 6.92
CA SER A 339 -15.04 -24.87 7.61
C SER A 339 -13.53 -25.15 7.60
N PRO A 340 -12.73 -24.41 8.39
CA PRO A 340 -11.29 -24.57 8.41
C PRO A 340 -10.91 -25.95 8.97
N VAL A 341 -10.04 -26.65 8.25
CA VAL A 341 -9.50 -27.95 8.69
C VAL A 341 -8.58 -27.80 9.91
N ASP A 342 -7.86 -26.68 9.99
CA ASP A 342 -7.07 -26.28 11.15
C ASP A 342 -7.63 -24.97 11.72
N VAL A 343 -8.46 -25.11 12.75
CA VAL A 343 -9.10 -23.98 13.43
C VAL A 343 -8.11 -23.02 14.09
N ARG A 344 -6.95 -23.52 14.55
CA ARG A 344 -5.94 -22.70 15.25
C ARG A 344 -5.11 -21.90 14.27
N LEU A 345 -4.72 -22.51 13.15
CA LEU A 345 -4.08 -21.81 12.05
C LEU A 345 -5.01 -20.71 11.53
N HIS A 346 -6.27 -21.05 11.25
CA HIS A 346 -7.25 -20.08 10.76
C HIS A 346 -7.41 -18.89 11.72
N GLN A 347 -7.59 -19.15 13.02
CA GLN A 347 -7.67 -18.08 14.02
C GLN A 347 -6.40 -17.21 14.04
N SER A 348 -5.23 -17.82 13.90
CA SER A 348 -3.95 -17.09 13.88
C SER A 348 -3.81 -16.21 12.64
N GLU A 349 -4.31 -16.65 11.48
CA GLU A 349 -4.34 -15.87 10.23
C GLU A 349 -5.30 -14.69 10.31
N LEU A 350 -6.46 -14.86 10.94
CA LEU A 350 -7.40 -13.75 11.18
C LEU A 350 -6.76 -12.66 12.04
N ILE A 351 -6.09 -13.05 13.13
CA ILE A 351 -5.43 -12.10 14.03
C ILE A 351 -4.24 -11.44 13.34
N ASP A 352 -3.44 -12.19 12.57
CA ASP A 352 -2.35 -11.63 11.76
C ASP A 352 -2.89 -10.57 10.77
N ASN A 353 -4.01 -10.84 10.10
CA ASN A 353 -4.66 -9.90 9.20
C ASN A 353 -5.12 -8.63 9.96
N GLN A 354 -5.74 -8.79 11.13
CA GLN A 354 -6.16 -7.68 11.98
C GLN A 354 -4.99 -6.78 12.39
N ILE A 355 -3.86 -7.38 12.81
CA ILE A 355 -2.63 -6.63 13.13
C ILE A 355 -2.11 -5.91 11.90
N ASP A 356 -2.04 -6.60 10.75
CA ASP A 356 -1.52 -6.03 9.50
C ASP A 356 -2.34 -4.81 9.06
N VAL A 357 -3.67 -4.94 8.99
CA VAL A 357 -4.57 -3.86 8.57
C VAL A 357 -4.55 -2.71 9.57
N MET A 358 -4.69 -2.99 10.87
CA MET A 358 -4.71 -1.95 11.89
C MET A 358 -3.40 -1.14 11.89
N THR A 359 -2.25 -1.81 11.87
CA THR A 359 -0.97 -1.12 12.01
C THR A 359 -0.56 -0.38 10.74
N LYS A 360 -0.86 -0.90 9.56
CA LYS A 360 -0.66 -0.18 8.30
C LYS A 360 -1.58 1.03 8.18
N THR A 361 -2.87 0.88 8.50
CA THR A 361 -3.86 1.95 8.35
C THR A 361 -3.65 3.10 9.32
N PHE A 362 -3.43 2.79 10.60
CA PHE A 362 -3.40 3.84 11.65
C PHE A 362 -2.00 4.30 12.02
N LEU A 363 -0.96 3.47 11.80
CA LEU A 363 0.42 3.82 12.15
C LEU A 363 1.31 4.02 10.92
N GLY A 364 0.89 3.55 9.74
CA GLY A 364 1.76 3.51 8.57
C GLY A 364 2.94 2.54 8.74
N LEU A 365 2.81 1.53 9.62
CA LEU A 365 3.89 0.61 9.99
C LEU A 365 3.55 -0.83 9.61
N THR A 366 4.55 -1.58 9.15
CA THR A 366 4.44 -3.00 8.78
C THR A 366 4.70 -3.92 9.98
N VAL A 367 3.97 -3.73 11.08
CA VAL A 367 4.20 -4.49 12.34
C VAL A 367 4.05 -6.00 12.13
N ALA A 368 3.20 -6.45 11.19
CA ALA A 368 3.03 -7.88 10.87
C ALA A 368 4.33 -8.55 10.38
N CYS A 369 5.29 -7.80 9.83
CA CYS A 369 6.61 -8.35 9.49
C CYS A 369 7.42 -8.79 10.73
N ALA A 370 7.04 -8.33 11.93
CA ALA A 370 7.70 -8.72 13.19
C ALA A 370 7.20 -10.07 13.75
N ARG A 371 6.28 -10.75 13.05
CA ARG A 371 5.68 -12.03 13.48
C ARG A 371 6.69 -13.12 13.74
N CYS A 372 7.64 -13.31 12.82
CA CYS A 372 8.60 -14.42 12.86
C CYS A 372 9.95 -14.03 13.46
N HIS A 373 10.31 -12.75 13.39
CA HIS A 373 11.57 -12.19 13.89
C HIS A 373 11.40 -10.70 14.14
N ASP A 374 12.30 -10.07 14.90
CA ASP A 374 12.20 -8.63 15.13
C ASP A 374 12.20 -7.86 13.81
N HIS A 375 11.43 -6.78 13.73
CA HIS A 375 11.22 -6.09 12.47
C HIS A 375 12.54 -5.65 11.84
N LYS A 376 12.62 -5.83 10.53
CA LYS A 376 13.88 -5.73 9.79
C LYS A 376 14.49 -4.33 9.82
N PHE A 377 13.64 -3.32 9.71
CA PHE A 377 14.05 -1.91 9.58
C PHE A 377 13.62 -1.09 10.80
N ASP A 378 12.33 -1.12 11.10
CA ASP A 378 11.77 -0.38 12.22
C ASP A 378 12.11 -0.94 13.61
N PRO A 379 12.09 -0.08 14.65
CA PRO A 379 12.27 -0.44 16.06
C PRO A 379 11.05 -1.18 16.63
N ILE A 380 10.62 -2.26 15.99
CA ILE A 380 9.47 -3.07 16.37
C ILE A 380 9.94 -4.50 16.69
N PRO A 381 10.09 -4.87 17.96
CA PRO A 381 10.46 -6.22 18.34
C PRO A 381 9.29 -7.20 18.18
N THR A 382 9.58 -8.49 18.00
CA THR A 382 8.59 -9.56 17.91
C THR A 382 7.67 -9.61 19.13
N ARG A 383 8.17 -9.26 20.32
CA ARG A 383 7.34 -9.17 21.53
C ARG A 383 6.19 -8.16 21.39
N ASP A 384 6.37 -7.08 20.63
CA ASP A 384 5.34 -6.05 20.46
C ASP A 384 4.25 -6.56 19.50
N TYR A 385 4.64 -7.29 18.44
CA TYR A 385 3.68 -8.04 17.60
C TYR A 385 2.83 -9.01 18.43
N TYR A 386 3.46 -9.83 19.28
CA TYR A 386 2.72 -10.78 20.11
C TYR A 386 1.94 -10.13 21.26
N SER A 387 2.29 -8.91 21.67
CA SER A 387 1.48 -8.11 22.60
C SER A 387 0.17 -7.66 21.94
N LEU A 388 0.23 -7.21 20.67
CA LEU A 388 -0.98 -6.91 19.88
C LEU A 388 -1.81 -8.17 19.61
N TYR A 389 -1.15 -9.29 19.29
CA TYR A 389 -1.81 -10.59 19.16
C TYR A 389 -2.59 -10.95 20.42
N GLY A 390 -2.00 -10.75 21.61
CA GLY A 390 -2.68 -10.96 22.88
C GLY A 390 -3.97 -10.14 23.05
N ILE A 391 -3.92 -8.85 22.68
CA ILE A 391 -5.08 -7.94 22.73
C ILE A 391 -6.20 -8.43 21.78
N LEU A 392 -5.85 -8.68 20.52
CA LEU A 392 -6.83 -9.03 19.48
C LEU A 392 -7.38 -10.45 19.68
N SER A 393 -6.55 -11.41 20.10
CA SER A 393 -7.00 -12.76 20.46
C SER A 393 -7.95 -12.80 21.66
N SER A 394 -7.92 -11.76 22.51
CA SER A 394 -8.84 -11.60 23.64
C SER A 394 -10.14 -10.86 23.27
N SER A 395 -10.29 -10.47 22.00
CA SER A 395 -11.47 -9.81 21.46
C SER A 395 -12.39 -10.83 20.76
N ARG A 396 -13.67 -10.50 20.58
CA ARG A 396 -14.64 -11.39 19.91
C ARG A 396 -15.51 -10.64 18.92
N TYR A 397 -15.89 -11.32 17.84
CA TYR A 397 -16.93 -10.84 16.95
C TYR A 397 -18.27 -10.85 17.70
N ALA A 398 -18.98 -9.72 17.64
CA ALA A 398 -20.30 -9.60 18.21
C ALA A 398 -21.14 -8.64 17.36
N GLN A 399 -22.36 -9.06 16.99
CA GLN A 399 -23.34 -8.14 16.45
C GLN A 399 -23.94 -7.30 17.58
N ARG A 400 -24.09 -6.00 17.32
CA ARG A 400 -24.60 -5.03 18.28
C ARG A 400 -25.82 -4.30 17.71
N PRO A 401 -26.86 -4.04 18.52
CA PRO A 401 -27.91 -3.11 18.12
C PRO A 401 -27.29 -1.72 17.96
N LEU A 402 -27.65 -1.02 16.88
CA LEU A 402 -27.12 0.32 16.61
C LEU A 402 -27.94 1.42 17.30
N PHE A 403 -29.17 1.12 17.71
CA PHE A 403 -30.01 2.07 18.42
C PHE A 403 -29.89 1.87 19.93
N ALA A 404 -29.84 2.98 20.68
CA ALA A 404 -29.83 2.94 22.15
C ALA A 404 -31.06 2.24 22.75
N SER A 405 -32.16 2.15 21.99
CA SER A 405 -33.36 1.40 22.37
C SER A 405 -33.21 -0.13 22.27
N GLY A 406 -32.09 -0.63 21.73
CA GLY A 406 -31.84 -2.05 21.53
C GLY A 406 -32.70 -2.70 20.44
N LYS A 407 -33.44 -1.91 19.66
CA LYS A 407 -34.29 -2.36 18.55
C LYS A 407 -33.56 -2.36 17.22
#